data_AF-A0A954D702-F1
#
_entry.id   AF-A0A954D702-F1
#
_cell.length_a   1.000
_cell.length_b   1.000
_cell.length_c   1.000
_cell.angle_alpha   90.00
_cell.angle_beta   90.00
_cell.angle_gamma   90.00
#
_symmetry.space_group_name_H-M   'P 1'
#
loop_
_entity.id
_entity.type
_entity.pdbx_description
1 polymer ?
#
loop_
_entity_poly.entity_id
_entity_poly.type
_entity_poly.pdbx_seq_one_letter_code
_entity_poly.pdbx_strand_id
1 'polypeptide(L)'
;MTLEGGLDLLGAGIVVGSTRVGHSSLNANGSQMIGGTGEIVFVESSLGYQRSLTIQGATSELTIGGGVTLRGSDGFINATGSQLVINQGVIRAEGDAMHVGRLSNAGALQAIGGTLDLNAVVGVLGSATVSSGGVLDVDGTYTVDQPITVRDASTLTLRGSWINASSIALADGTVNLGGTFTQATLGSFTRAGGVVNLIGTLDLLGGTLTLDASAGDWVLAGGELLDGTLEMNGATLIPTASGRLTAMTIVGDDWAIPAGRNVTFESGLDLSGVDIVVGGPDAGHTILYFDGTQTLGGSGEIVFTGSPLGYQRYLYLLGTSTQLTIDPAILVRGETGTLLASGGQSFTNLGTIRSEAGTMSVGNIANSGLLETTGGTLDVNGLSGNLGAVAATAGGVLDIDGNYTVDQPVTVRDASTLTLRGNWVNASTIAMTDGTVNLGGTFSLATLGGFSRSGGTVNLIGTLDLGGGTVLFDASSGSWRLQGGTVSNGTVIESGGFGLIAGSSGVLDGITLQGDALVIGPGSIITARNGLTLDATSIVMGAASAGHSYLYLDGTQTIGGNGEIVAVNSGLGYQRLLYLLGAGSTATIGSGITVRGAGATLI
;
A
#
# COMPACT_ATOMS: atom_id res chain seq x y z
N MET A 1 -14.19 56.54 4.92
CA MET A 1 -15.19 57.42 4.26
C MET A 1 -16.50 56.65 4.17
N THR A 2 -17.66 57.31 4.25
CA THR A 2 -18.96 56.66 4.04
C THR A 2 -19.67 57.31 2.87
N LEU A 3 -20.25 56.51 1.98
CA LEU A 3 -21.04 56.92 0.82
C LEU A 3 -22.53 56.85 1.19
N GLU A 4 -23.22 57.98 1.06
CA GLU A 4 -24.67 58.11 1.29
C GLU A 4 -25.29 58.85 0.10
N GLY A 5 -25.46 58.15 -1.04
CA GLY A 5 -26.09 58.72 -2.25
C GLY A 5 -25.31 58.55 -3.57
N GLY A 6 -24.37 57.63 -3.63
CA GLY A 6 -23.53 57.32 -4.77
C GLY A 6 -22.21 58.11 -4.79
N LEU A 7 -21.33 57.74 -5.72
CA LEU A 7 -20.05 58.40 -5.97
C LEU A 7 -19.84 58.48 -7.48
N ASP A 8 -19.63 59.66 -8.04
CA ASP A 8 -19.25 59.86 -9.44
C ASP A 8 -17.77 60.28 -9.49
N LEU A 9 -16.93 59.51 -10.17
CA LEU A 9 -15.49 59.74 -10.18
C LEU A 9 -15.04 60.84 -11.14
N LEU A 10 -15.80 61.21 -12.18
CA LEU A 10 -15.48 62.33 -13.10
C LEU A 10 -14.00 62.41 -13.60
N GLY A 11 -13.32 61.28 -13.73
CA GLY A 11 -11.91 61.14 -14.13
C GLY A 11 -10.91 61.09 -12.96
N ALA A 12 -11.38 61.14 -11.72
CA ALA A 12 -10.55 61.14 -10.52
C ALA A 12 -10.07 59.74 -10.11
N GLY A 13 -8.93 59.71 -9.43
CA GLY A 13 -8.42 58.54 -8.73
C GLY A 13 -8.63 58.66 -7.22
N ILE A 14 -9.25 57.65 -6.62
CA ILE A 14 -9.36 57.50 -5.16
C ILE A 14 -8.34 56.48 -4.69
N VAL A 15 -7.55 56.85 -3.70
CA VAL A 15 -6.59 55.94 -3.06
C VAL A 15 -7.16 55.48 -1.72
N VAL A 16 -7.36 54.17 -1.56
CA VAL A 16 -7.80 53.55 -0.31
C VAL A 16 -6.57 52.96 0.37
N GLY A 17 -6.06 53.69 1.36
CA GLY A 17 -4.92 53.26 2.16
C GLY A 17 -3.73 54.21 2.18
N SER A 18 -2.76 53.87 3.02
CA SER A 18 -1.39 54.40 2.97
C SER A 18 -0.40 53.26 3.13
N THR A 19 0.85 53.47 2.74
CA THR A 19 1.92 52.47 2.88
C THR A 19 2.44 52.32 4.32
N ARG A 20 2.00 53.14 5.30
CA ARG A 20 2.66 53.22 6.62
C ARG A 20 1.83 52.75 7.82
N VAL A 21 0.52 53.03 7.93
CA VAL A 21 -0.25 52.58 9.12
C VAL A 21 -1.79 52.53 8.91
N GLY A 22 -2.44 51.56 9.56
CA GLY A 22 -3.87 51.54 9.89
C GLY A 22 -4.79 50.91 8.84
N HIS A 23 -5.92 50.31 9.26
CA HIS A 23 -6.97 49.86 8.35
C HIS A 23 -7.63 51.06 7.65
N SER A 24 -7.97 50.90 6.37
CA SER A 24 -8.69 51.92 5.61
C SER A 24 -9.97 51.33 5.03
N SER A 25 -11.09 52.04 5.19
CA SER A 25 -12.38 51.62 4.64
C SER A 25 -13.11 52.76 3.92
N LEU A 26 -13.61 52.42 2.74
CA LEU A 26 -14.69 53.12 2.05
C LEU A 26 -15.98 52.31 2.30
N ASN A 27 -16.93 52.88 3.02
CA ASN A 27 -18.18 52.21 3.39
C ASN A 27 -19.32 52.67 2.48
N ALA A 28 -20.05 51.76 1.84
CA ALA A 28 -21.26 52.03 1.10
C ALA A 28 -22.48 51.79 1.99
N ASN A 29 -23.18 52.85 2.43
CA ASN A 29 -24.32 52.72 3.34
C ASN A 29 -25.64 52.55 2.58
N GLY A 30 -26.26 51.37 2.64
CA GLY A 30 -27.38 51.03 1.76
C GLY A 30 -26.91 50.65 0.35
N SER A 31 -27.85 50.54 -0.60
CA SER A 31 -27.49 50.30 -2.00
C SER A 31 -26.87 51.55 -2.62
N GLN A 32 -25.67 51.41 -3.21
CA GLN A 32 -24.86 52.52 -3.72
C GLN A 32 -24.34 52.21 -5.13
N MET A 33 -24.02 53.27 -5.88
CA MET A 33 -23.35 53.19 -7.17
C MET A 33 -22.07 54.02 -7.14
N ILE A 34 -20.96 53.44 -7.61
CA ILE A 34 -19.73 54.15 -7.96
C ILE A 34 -19.74 54.26 -9.49
N GLY A 35 -20.05 55.45 -10.01
CA GLY A 35 -20.22 55.73 -11.43
C GLY A 35 -19.17 56.70 -11.99
N GLY A 36 -19.42 57.15 -13.22
CA GLY A 36 -18.49 58.01 -13.96
C GLY A 36 -17.33 57.26 -14.61
N THR A 37 -16.26 57.98 -14.85
CA THR A 37 -14.95 57.43 -15.27
C THR A 37 -13.94 57.65 -14.17
N GLY A 38 -13.04 56.71 -13.90
CA GLY A 38 -12.01 56.89 -12.87
C GLY A 38 -11.56 55.59 -12.23
N GLU A 39 -10.73 55.72 -11.20
CA GLU A 39 -10.11 54.57 -10.54
C GLU A 39 -10.23 54.62 -9.01
N ILE A 40 -10.37 53.45 -8.40
CA ILE A 40 -10.14 53.25 -6.97
C ILE A 40 -8.95 52.31 -6.82
N VAL A 41 -7.91 52.78 -6.14
CA VAL A 41 -6.65 52.08 -5.97
C VAL A 41 -6.51 51.63 -4.52
N PHE A 42 -6.46 50.32 -4.30
CA PHE A 42 -6.13 49.70 -3.02
C PHE A 42 -4.60 49.61 -2.91
N VAL A 43 -4.03 50.32 -1.95
CA VAL A 43 -2.56 50.39 -1.81
C VAL A 43 -2.06 49.25 -0.94
N GLU A 44 -1.02 48.57 -1.42
CA GLU A 44 -0.30 47.52 -0.70
C GLU A 44 0.05 47.93 0.74
N SER A 45 -0.06 46.97 1.65
CA SER A 45 0.24 47.14 3.05
C SER A 45 1.38 46.21 3.46
N SER A 46 2.58 46.75 3.67
CA SER A 46 3.73 45.97 4.13
C SER A 46 3.61 45.44 5.58
N LEU A 47 2.47 45.69 6.23
CA LEU A 47 2.18 45.35 7.62
C LEU A 47 0.85 44.57 7.79
N GLY A 48 0.22 44.13 6.70
CA GLY A 48 -1.02 43.32 6.73
C GLY A 48 -2.30 44.06 7.11
N TYR A 49 -2.30 45.41 7.10
CA TYR A 49 -3.52 46.18 7.31
C TYR A 49 -4.45 46.14 6.09
N GLN A 50 -5.68 45.69 6.29
CA GLN A 50 -6.70 45.61 5.24
C GLN A 50 -7.07 46.98 4.63
N ARG A 51 -7.32 46.97 3.32
CA ARG A 51 -7.88 48.09 2.54
C ARG A 51 -9.23 47.64 2.00
N SER A 52 -10.31 48.26 2.46
CA SER A 52 -11.65 47.74 2.20
C SER A 52 -12.58 48.73 1.53
N LEU A 53 -13.43 48.17 0.67
CA LEU A 53 -14.67 48.75 0.19
C LEU A 53 -15.79 47.87 0.75
N THR A 54 -16.51 48.38 1.74
CA THR A 54 -17.43 47.57 2.55
C THR A 54 -18.88 47.99 2.34
N ILE A 55 -19.75 47.03 2.04
CA ILE A 55 -21.19 47.25 1.92
C ILE A 55 -21.83 47.20 3.31
N GLN A 56 -22.70 48.17 3.62
CA GLN A 56 -23.47 48.24 4.85
C GLN A 56 -24.98 48.11 4.55
N GLY A 57 -25.70 47.44 5.44
CA GLY A 57 -27.10 47.05 5.25
C GLY A 57 -27.23 45.61 4.73
N ALA A 58 -28.24 44.89 5.21
CA ALA A 58 -28.30 43.43 5.10
C ALA A 58 -28.54 42.91 3.66
N THR A 59 -29.23 43.69 2.82
CA THR A 59 -29.61 43.34 1.45
C THR A 59 -29.17 44.41 0.44
N SER A 60 -28.12 45.16 0.80
CA SER A 60 -27.63 46.28 0.00
C SER A 60 -26.78 45.80 -1.18
N GLU A 61 -26.80 46.57 -2.25
CA GLU A 61 -26.02 46.31 -3.47
C GLU A 61 -25.02 47.43 -3.73
N LEU A 62 -23.82 47.08 -4.20
CA LEU A 62 -22.82 48.02 -4.66
C LEU A 62 -22.58 47.84 -6.15
N THR A 63 -23.00 48.81 -6.95
CA THR A 63 -22.76 48.81 -8.40
C THR A 63 -21.47 49.56 -8.73
N ILE A 64 -20.56 48.90 -9.43
CA ILE A 64 -19.36 49.50 -10.03
C ILE A 64 -19.68 49.80 -11.49
N GLY A 65 -19.77 51.07 -11.86
CA GLY A 65 -20.15 51.52 -13.19
C GLY A 65 -19.10 51.20 -14.26
N GLY A 66 -19.53 51.12 -15.52
CA GLY A 66 -18.68 50.68 -16.64
C GLY A 66 -17.41 51.49 -16.91
N GLY A 67 -17.34 52.75 -16.48
CA GLY A 67 -16.15 53.58 -16.59
C GLY A 67 -15.19 53.50 -15.41
N VAL A 68 -15.49 52.68 -14.40
CA VAL A 68 -14.75 52.61 -13.13
C VAL A 68 -13.80 51.42 -13.11
N THR A 69 -12.56 51.64 -12.69
CA THR A 69 -11.58 50.58 -12.43
C THR A 69 -11.29 50.49 -10.93
N LEU A 70 -11.59 49.36 -10.31
CA LEU A 70 -11.07 49.00 -9.00
C LEU A 70 -9.78 48.20 -9.21
N ARG A 71 -8.65 48.67 -8.68
CA ARG A 71 -7.38 47.95 -8.81
C ARG A 71 -6.52 48.00 -7.57
N GLY A 72 -5.59 47.07 -7.45
CA GLY A 72 -4.52 47.15 -6.46
C GLY A 72 -4.00 45.80 -6.01
N SER A 73 -3.48 45.80 -4.80
CA SER A 73 -2.84 44.68 -4.09
C SER A 73 -3.30 44.71 -2.63
N ASP A 74 -3.74 43.58 -2.06
CA ASP A 74 -4.27 43.46 -0.69
C ASP A 74 -5.58 44.24 -0.44
N GLY A 75 -6.48 44.23 -1.44
CA GLY A 75 -7.77 44.92 -1.43
C GLY A 75 -8.94 44.00 -1.09
N PHE A 76 -9.92 44.49 -0.33
CA PHE A 76 -11.11 43.74 0.07
C PHE A 76 -12.38 44.47 -0.38
N ILE A 77 -13.17 43.85 -1.25
CA ILE A 77 -14.53 44.31 -1.58
C ILE A 77 -15.52 43.44 -0.79
N ASN A 78 -15.88 43.92 0.39
CA ASN A 78 -16.64 43.13 1.36
C ASN A 78 -18.15 43.18 1.06
N ALA A 79 -18.68 42.03 0.65
CA ALA A 79 -20.10 41.75 0.58
C ALA A 79 -20.39 40.47 1.38
N THR A 80 -21.21 40.59 2.43
CA THR A 80 -21.52 39.53 3.39
C THR A 80 -23.02 39.24 3.41
N GLY A 81 -23.40 38.02 3.78
CA GLY A 81 -24.80 37.61 3.84
C GLY A 81 -25.50 37.75 2.49
N SER A 82 -26.55 38.58 2.42
CA SER A 82 -27.33 38.82 1.20
C SER A 82 -26.89 40.06 0.41
N GLN A 83 -25.76 40.67 0.76
CA GLN A 83 -25.19 41.79 0.00
C GLN A 83 -24.70 41.32 -1.38
N LEU A 84 -24.59 42.25 -2.34
CA LEU A 84 -24.12 41.94 -3.68
C LEU A 84 -23.24 43.06 -4.25
N VAL A 85 -22.09 42.67 -4.79
CA VAL A 85 -21.31 43.52 -5.70
C VAL A 85 -21.82 43.28 -7.12
N ILE A 86 -22.19 44.35 -7.83
CA ILE A 86 -22.52 44.29 -9.26
C ILE A 86 -21.39 44.98 -10.00
N ASN A 87 -20.53 44.22 -10.66
CA ASN A 87 -19.44 44.78 -11.44
C ASN A 87 -19.89 45.01 -12.88
N GLN A 88 -19.93 46.26 -13.34
CA GLN A 88 -20.05 46.61 -14.76
C GLN A 88 -18.75 47.21 -15.31
N GLY A 89 -17.82 47.58 -14.42
CA GLY A 89 -16.51 48.16 -14.73
C GLY A 89 -15.38 47.12 -14.73
N VAL A 90 -14.20 47.50 -14.26
CA VAL A 90 -13.03 46.63 -14.17
C VAL A 90 -12.69 46.38 -12.70
N ILE A 91 -12.48 45.11 -12.33
CA ILE A 91 -11.83 44.72 -11.06
C ILE A 91 -10.52 44.03 -11.42
N ARG A 92 -9.40 44.55 -10.91
CA ARG A 92 -8.06 44.09 -11.27
C ARG A 92 -7.14 43.89 -10.07
N ALA A 93 -6.52 42.72 -10.01
CA ALA A 93 -5.38 42.44 -9.12
C ALA A 93 -4.05 42.61 -9.88
N GLU A 94 -3.12 43.38 -9.31
CA GLU A 94 -1.80 43.72 -9.91
C GLU A 94 -0.59 43.29 -9.04
N GLY A 95 -0.81 42.62 -7.89
CA GLY A 95 0.22 42.16 -6.96
C GLY A 95 -0.33 41.17 -5.93
N ASP A 96 -0.36 41.53 -4.64
CA ASP A 96 -1.03 40.70 -3.63
C ASP A 96 -2.55 40.55 -3.89
N ALA A 97 -3.20 39.68 -3.12
CA ALA A 97 -4.57 39.28 -3.36
C ALA A 97 -5.58 40.43 -3.28
N MET A 98 -6.50 40.48 -4.23
CA MET A 98 -7.73 41.26 -4.18
C MET A 98 -8.89 40.31 -3.94
N HIS A 99 -9.55 40.45 -2.79
CA HIS A 99 -10.67 39.60 -2.37
C HIS A 99 -11.99 40.30 -2.67
N VAL A 100 -12.90 39.59 -3.33
CA VAL A 100 -14.24 40.08 -3.64
C VAL A 100 -15.25 39.14 -3.00
N GLY A 101 -16.20 39.71 -2.25
CA GLY A 101 -17.33 38.98 -1.69
C GLY A 101 -18.32 38.53 -2.78
N ARG A 102 -19.58 38.35 -2.40
CA ARG A 102 -20.62 37.92 -3.35
C ARG A 102 -20.74 38.87 -4.54
N LEU A 103 -20.57 38.35 -5.76
CA LEU A 103 -20.36 39.13 -6.98
C LEU A 103 -21.29 38.66 -8.12
N SER A 104 -21.94 39.61 -8.78
CA SER A 104 -22.49 39.45 -10.13
C SER A 104 -21.65 40.27 -11.10
N ASN A 105 -21.09 39.62 -12.13
CA ASN A 105 -20.22 40.29 -13.09
C ASN A 105 -20.89 40.52 -14.44
N ALA A 106 -20.85 41.76 -14.91
CA ALA A 106 -21.16 42.20 -16.26
C ALA A 106 -20.00 43.02 -16.88
N GLY A 107 -18.90 43.19 -16.14
CA GLY A 107 -17.71 43.92 -16.53
C GLY A 107 -16.49 43.00 -16.75
N ALA A 108 -15.29 43.52 -16.50
CA ALA A 108 -14.03 42.79 -16.64
C ALA A 108 -13.41 42.42 -15.28
N LEU A 109 -12.96 41.17 -15.17
CA LEU A 109 -12.19 40.61 -14.06
C LEU A 109 -10.78 40.33 -14.55
N GLN A 110 -9.76 40.86 -13.89
CA GLN A 110 -8.39 40.85 -14.38
C GLN A 110 -7.40 40.44 -13.28
N ALA A 111 -6.83 39.26 -13.39
CA ALA A 111 -5.69 38.80 -12.58
C ALA A 111 -4.41 38.94 -13.40
N ILE A 112 -3.67 40.04 -13.22
CA ILE A 112 -2.49 40.37 -14.03
C ILE A 112 -1.29 40.52 -13.10
N GLY A 113 -0.52 39.45 -12.93
CA GLY A 113 0.59 39.41 -11.98
C GLY A 113 0.19 39.39 -10.50
N GLY A 114 -1.12 39.45 -10.21
CA GLY A 114 -1.64 39.28 -8.87
C GLY A 114 -2.83 38.33 -8.75
N THR A 115 -3.26 38.09 -7.51
CA THR A 115 -4.36 37.17 -7.21
C THR A 115 -5.69 37.92 -7.15
N LEU A 116 -6.66 37.54 -7.97
CA LEU A 116 -8.06 37.96 -7.84
C LEU A 116 -8.86 36.79 -7.28
N ASP A 117 -9.29 36.91 -6.03
CA ASP A 117 -10.02 35.89 -5.29
C ASP A 117 -11.50 36.28 -5.18
N LEU A 118 -12.37 35.48 -5.79
CA LEU A 118 -13.81 35.72 -5.90
C LEU A 118 -14.56 34.68 -5.07
N ASN A 119 -15.05 35.10 -3.90
CA ASN A 119 -15.59 34.17 -2.90
C ASN A 119 -16.96 33.55 -3.28
N ALA A 120 -17.80 34.28 -4.02
CA ALA A 120 -19.14 33.81 -4.36
C ALA A 120 -19.70 34.53 -5.59
N VAL A 121 -19.27 34.10 -6.77
CA VAL A 121 -19.83 34.56 -8.04
C VAL A 121 -21.23 33.96 -8.23
N VAL A 122 -22.17 34.78 -8.70
CA VAL A 122 -23.53 34.37 -9.06
C VAL A 122 -23.83 34.74 -10.51
N GLY A 123 -24.45 33.83 -11.26
CA GLY A 123 -24.86 34.08 -12.64
C GLY A 123 -23.74 33.82 -13.64
N VAL A 124 -23.26 34.86 -14.32
CA VAL A 124 -22.20 34.73 -15.33
C VAL A 124 -20.87 35.26 -14.81
N LEU A 125 -19.76 34.67 -15.26
CA LEU A 125 -18.42 35.13 -14.92
C LEU A 125 -18.03 36.36 -15.73
N GLY A 126 -18.60 36.56 -16.91
CA GLY A 126 -18.29 37.67 -17.81
C GLY A 126 -16.84 37.63 -18.32
N SER A 127 -16.32 38.80 -18.72
CA SER A 127 -14.96 38.89 -19.24
C SER A 127 -13.94 38.64 -18.13
N ALA A 128 -13.22 37.52 -18.21
CA ALA A 128 -12.13 37.18 -17.28
C ALA A 128 -10.77 37.10 -18.01
N THR A 129 -9.73 37.67 -17.41
CA THR A 129 -8.36 37.63 -17.95
C THR A 129 -7.38 37.23 -16.85
N VAL A 130 -6.53 36.25 -17.13
CA VAL A 130 -5.51 35.75 -16.20
C VAL A 130 -4.17 35.64 -16.92
N SER A 131 -3.17 36.40 -16.49
CA SER A 131 -1.88 36.52 -17.22
C SER A 131 -0.75 37.03 -16.34
N SER A 132 0.48 37.02 -16.87
CA SER A 132 1.70 37.51 -16.20
C SER A 132 1.94 36.89 -14.83
N GLY A 133 1.66 35.60 -14.65
CA GLY A 133 1.74 34.91 -13.35
C GLY A 133 0.58 35.20 -12.40
N GLY A 134 -0.45 35.92 -12.84
CA GLY A 134 -1.64 36.21 -12.03
C GLY A 134 -2.46 34.96 -11.69
N VAL A 135 -3.24 35.03 -10.62
CA VAL A 135 -4.13 33.96 -10.17
C VAL A 135 -5.56 34.45 -10.19
N LEU A 136 -6.44 33.79 -10.93
CA LEU A 136 -7.88 34.01 -10.85
C LEU A 136 -8.50 32.82 -10.12
N ASP A 137 -9.03 33.08 -8.92
CA ASP A 137 -9.67 32.08 -8.09
C ASP A 137 -11.17 32.38 -7.98
N VAL A 138 -12.02 31.44 -8.41
CA VAL A 138 -13.45 31.67 -8.58
C VAL A 138 -14.25 30.60 -7.84
N ASP A 139 -15.04 31.01 -6.87
CA ASP A 139 -16.02 30.17 -6.18
C ASP A 139 -17.45 30.71 -6.37
N GLY A 140 -18.46 29.90 -6.04
CA GLY A 140 -19.88 30.25 -6.12
C GLY A 140 -20.71 29.38 -7.06
N THR A 141 -21.71 29.97 -7.71
CA THR A 141 -22.58 29.30 -8.69
C THR A 141 -22.66 30.13 -9.97
N TYR A 142 -21.86 29.77 -10.97
CA TYR A 142 -21.60 30.64 -12.10
C TYR A 142 -21.42 29.90 -13.43
N THR A 143 -21.56 30.65 -14.53
CA THR A 143 -21.29 30.18 -15.89
C THR A 143 -20.11 30.93 -16.47
N VAL A 144 -19.10 30.21 -16.96
CA VAL A 144 -18.07 30.77 -17.84
C VAL A 144 -18.71 30.96 -19.21
N ASP A 145 -19.18 32.17 -19.48
CA ASP A 145 -19.94 32.54 -20.67
C ASP A 145 -19.07 33.18 -21.76
N GLN A 146 -17.85 33.61 -21.41
CA GLN A 146 -16.86 34.15 -22.34
C GLN A 146 -15.57 33.31 -22.33
N PRO A 147 -14.78 33.34 -23.42
CA PRO A 147 -13.52 32.60 -23.48
C PRO A 147 -12.51 33.04 -22.43
N ILE A 148 -11.81 32.08 -21.82
CA ILE A 148 -10.67 32.31 -20.94
C ILE A 148 -9.43 31.64 -21.53
N THR A 149 -8.34 32.40 -21.63
CA THR A 149 -7.03 31.84 -21.98
C THR A 149 -6.10 31.92 -20.78
N VAL A 150 -5.59 30.77 -20.36
CA VAL A 150 -4.63 30.62 -19.26
C VAL A 150 -3.23 30.51 -19.85
N ARG A 151 -2.40 31.52 -19.58
CA ARG A 151 -1.09 31.73 -20.22
C ARG A 151 -0.15 32.56 -19.36
N ASP A 152 1.11 32.67 -19.76
CA ASP A 152 2.13 33.46 -19.09
C ASP A 152 2.34 32.99 -17.63
N ALA A 153 2.41 31.66 -17.44
CA ALA A 153 2.48 31.00 -16.11
C ALA A 153 1.36 31.39 -15.13
N SER A 154 0.22 31.87 -15.63
CA SER A 154 -0.93 32.26 -14.80
C SER A 154 -1.71 31.04 -14.30
N THR A 155 -2.53 31.24 -13.26
CA THR A 155 -3.34 30.17 -12.66
C THR A 155 -4.82 30.51 -12.69
N LEU A 156 -5.65 29.63 -13.24
CA LEU A 156 -7.10 29.68 -13.11
C LEU A 156 -7.54 28.59 -12.13
N THR A 157 -8.31 28.95 -11.11
CA THR A 157 -8.93 28.00 -10.19
C THR A 157 -10.45 28.16 -10.26
N LEU A 158 -11.15 27.07 -10.59
CA LEU A 158 -12.60 27.01 -10.63
C LEU A 158 -13.09 26.16 -9.45
N ARG A 159 -13.90 26.73 -8.57
CA ARG A 159 -14.55 26.06 -7.43
C ARG A 159 -16.06 26.29 -7.45
N GLY A 160 -16.75 25.66 -6.51
CA GLY A 160 -18.20 25.75 -6.38
C GLY A 160 -18.93 24.92 -7.43
N SER A 161 -20.05 25.45 -7.92
CA SER A 161 -20.84 24.82 -8.99
C SER A 161 -20.73 25.69 -10.24
N TRP A 162 -20.06 25.18 -11.27
CA TRP A 162 -19.77 25.96 -12.46
C TRP A 162 -20.08 25.20 -13.75
N ILE A 163 -20.40 25.96 -14.80
CA ILE A 163 -20.60 25.45 -16.16
C ILE A 163 -19.72 26.26 -17.11
N ASN A 164 -18.91 25.58 -17.91
CA ASN A 164 -18.22 26.19 -19.03
C ASN A 164 -19.11 26.18 -20.28
N ALA A 165 -19.84 27.27 -20.50
CA ALA A 165 -20.68 27.47 -21.68
C ALA A 165 -19.89 28.09 -22.86
N SER A 166 -18.60 28.32 -22.69
CA SER A 166 -17.70 28.93 -23.67
C SER A 166 -16.46 28.04 -23.86
N SER A 167 -15.27 28.64 -24.00
CA SER A 167 -14.01 27.90 -24.13
C SER A 167 -12.99 28.29 -23.05
N ILE A 168 -12.36 27.29 -22.46
CA ILE A 168 -11.15 27.46 -21.63
C ILE A 168 -9.98 26.91 -22.44
N ALA A 169 -8.97 27.75 -22.68
CA ALA A 169 -7.76 27.39 -23.41
C ALA A 169 -6.54 27.50 -22.48
N LEU A 170 -5.85 26.39 -22.28
CA LEU A 170 -4.62 26.30 -21.49
C LEU A 170 -3.39 26.25 -22.40
N ALA A 171 -2.53 27.28 -22.31
CA ALA A 171 -1.30 27.38 -23.07
C ALA A 171 -0.06 26.95 -22.26
N ASP A 172 0.32 27.71 -21.24
CA ASP A 172 1.54 27.51 -20.44
C ASP A 172 1.38 27.90 -18.96
N GLY A 173 0.14 27.87 -18.46
CA GLY A 173 -0.20 28.14 -17.05
C GLY A 173 -0.69 26.90 -16.30
N THR A 174 -1.51 27.13 -15.27
CA THR A 174 -2.14 26.09 -14.44
C THR A 174 -3.66 26.25 -14.42
N VAL A 175 -4.40 25.17 -14.62
CA VAL A 175 -5.84 25.12 -14.39
C VAL A 175 -6.14 24.16 -13.24
N ASN A 176 -6.74 24.66 -12.17
CA ASN A 176 -7.23 23.86 -11.05
C ASN A 176 -8.74 23.68 -11.18
N LEU A 177 -9.17 22.44 -11.43
CA LEU A 177 -10.57 22.06 -11.57
C LEU A 177 -11.10 21.55 -10.22
N GLY A 178 -11.87 22.38 -9.54
CA GLY A 178 -12.49 22.12 -8.24
C GLY A 178 -14.01 22.12 -8.28
N GLY A 179 -14.62 21.95 -7.10
CA GLY A 179 -16.07 21.73 -7.00
C GLY A 179 -16.49 20.34 -7.47
N THR A 180 -17.77 20.17 -7.78
CA THR A 180 -18.31 18.95 -8.40
C THR A 180 -18.82 19.28 -9.79
N PHE A 181 -18.30 18.59 -10.80
CA PHE A 181 -18.58 18.88 -12.20
C PHE A 181 -18.55 17.60 -13.04
N THR A 182 -19.03 17.68 -14.28
CA THR A 182 -19.03 16.58 -15.25
C THR A 182 -18.26 16.97 -16.50
N GLN A 183 -18.02 16.02 -17.41
CA GLN A 183 -17.44 16.35 -18.72
C GLN A 183 -18.31 17.33 -19.51
N ALA A 184 -19.64 17.23 -19.37
CA ALA A 184 -20.57 18.14 -20.02
C ALA A 184 -20.46 19.57 -19.47
N THR A 185 -20.26 19.73 -18.15
CA THR A 185 -20.08 21.06 -17.55
C THR A 185 -18.66 21.60 -17.75
N LEU A 186 -17.64 20.74 -17.91
CA LEU A 186 -16.29 21.15 -18.34
C LEU A 186 -16.30 21.78 -19.75
N GLY A 187 -17.24 21.38 -20.60
CA GLY A 187 -17.50 22.00 -21.89
C GLY A 187 -16.28 21.98 -22.81
N SER A 188 -16.06 23.07 -23.55
CA SER A 188 -14.89 23.18 -24.45
C SER A 188 -13.65 23.54 -23.64
N PHE A 189 -12.80 22.54 -23.39
CA PHE A 189 -11.48 22.69 -22.80
C PHE A 189 -10.41 22.29 -23.82
N THR A 190 -9.45 23.17 -24.08
CA THR A 190 -8.37 22.93 -25.04
C THR A 190 -7.02 23.15 -24.38
N ARG A 191 -6.05 22.31 -24.72
CA ARG A 191 -4.72 22.35 -24.12
C ARG A 191 -3.64 22.37 -25.21
N ALA A 192 -2.69 23.28 -25.06
CA ALA A 192 -1.45 23.35 -25.84
C ALA A 192 -0.19 23.13 -24.98
N GLY A 193 -0.33 23.12 -23.65
CA GLY A 193 0.73 22.93 -22.66
C GLY A 193 0.19 23.11 -21.24
N GLY A 194 1.03 23.54 -20.30
CA GLY A 194 0.63 23.84 -18.92
C GLY A 194 0.25 22.62 -18.08
N VAL A 195 -0.29 22.86 -16.88
CA VAL A 195 -0.68 21.84 -15.90
C VAL A 195 -2.20 21.87 -15.66
N VAL A 196 -2.83 20.69 -15.62
CA VAL A 196 -4.22 20.51 -15.21
C VAL A 196 -4.24 19.76 -13.89
N ASN A 197 -4.79 20.37 -12.84
CA ASN A 197 -4.96 19.74 -11.54
C ASN A 197 -6.45 19.46 -11.31
N LEU A 198 -6.79 18.20 -11.02
CA LEU A 198 -8.09 17.82 -10.48
C LEU A 198 -8.03 17.94 -8.95
N ILE A 199 -8.69 18.98 -8.43
CA ILE A 199 -8.76 19.30 -6.99
C ILE A 199 -10.18 19.13 -6.41
N GLY A 200 -11.17 18.84 -7.25
CA GLY A 200 -12.56 18.53 -6.89
C GLY A 200 -12.99 17.19 -7.46
N THR A 201 -14.30 16.97 -7.57
CA THR A 201 -14.89 15.73 -8.10
C THR A 201 -15.30 15.93 -9.57
N LEU A 202 -14.70 15.14 -10.46
CA LEU A 202 -15.18 14.96 -11.82
C LEU A 202 -16.00 13.67 -11.91
N ASP A 203 -17.31 13.83 -12.03
CA ASP A 203 -18.26 12.75 -12.26
C ASP A 203 -18.39 12.49 -13.77
N LEU A 204 -18.01 11.29 -14.20
CA LEU A 204 -18.04 10.88 -15.60
C LEU A 204 -19.41 10.36 -16.02
N LEU A 205 -20.32 10.07 -15.07
CA LEU A 205 -21.69 9.58 -15.32
C LEU A 205 -21.72 8.36 -16.27
N GLY A 206 -20.81 7.42 -16.07
CA GLY A 206 -20.56 6.24 -16.90
C GLY A 206 -19.78 6.52 -18.20
N GLY A 207 -19.34 7.76 -18.43
CA GLY A 207 -18.56 8.15 -19.60
C GLY A 207 -17.06 7.84 -19.48
N THR A 208 -16.30 8.25 -20.50
CA THR A 208 -14.84 8.03 -20.57
C THR A 208 -14.09 9.36 -20.48
N LEU A 209 -13.11 9.46 -19.58
CA LEU A 209 -12.05 10.48 -19.63
C LEU A 209 -10.86 9.88 -20.36
N THR A 210 -10.59 10.36 -21.58
CA THR A 210 -9.42 9.94 -22.37
C THR A 210 -8.27 10.91 -22.16
N LEU A 211 -7.13 10.40 -21.66
CA LEU A 211 -5.88 11.10 -21.54
C LEU A 211 -4.97 10.71 -22.71
N ASP A 212 -5.06 11.48 -23.79
CA ASP A 212 -4.24 11.32 -24.99
C ASP A 212 -3.22 12.47 -25.16
N ALA A 213 -2.51 12.51 -26.29
CA ALA A 213 -1.56 13.59 -26.58
C ALA A 213 -2.20 15.00 -26.61
N SER A 214 -3.51 15.12 -26.82
CA SER A 214 -4.24 16.38 -26.86
C SER A 214 -4.75 16.81 -25.48
N ALA A 215 -5.25 15.86 -24.68
CA ALA A 215 -5.66 16.09 -23.29
C ALA A 215 -4.44 16.28 -22.37
N GLY A 216 -3.35 15.55 -22.68
CA GLY A 216 -2.10 15.45 -21.93
C GLY A 216 -2.29 14.93 -20.49
N ASP A 217 -1.21 14.94 -19.70
CA ASP A 217 -1.26 14.44 -18.33
C ASP A 217 -2.13 15.31 -17.43
N TRP A 218 -2.92 14.66 -16.58
CA TRP A 218 -3.71 15.33 -15.54
C TRP A 218 -3.15 14.97 -14.17
N VAL A 219 -3.09 15.94 -13.26
CA VAL A 219 -2.63 15.72 -11.89
C VAL A 219 -3.83 15.49 -10.99
N LEU A 220 -3.89 14.34 -10.33
CA LEU A 220 -4.87 14.06 -9.29
C LEU A 220 -4.38 14.66 -7.96
N ALA A 221 -4.78 15.90 -7.71
CA ALA A 221 -4.31 16.75 -6.62
C ALA A 221 -5.32 16.80 -5.47
N GLY A 222 -5.63 15.63 -4.89
CA GLY A 222 -6.62 15.47 -3.82
C GLY A 222 -8.08 15.44 -4.29
N GLY A 223 -8.32 15.57 -5.61
CA GLY A 223 -9.64 15.41 -6.22
C GLY A 223 -10.08 13.96 -6.36
N GLU A 224 -11.22 13.79 -7.05
CA GLU A 224 -11.90 12.51 -7.26
C GLU A 224 -12.32 12.35 -8.72
N LEU A 225 -12.03 11.18 -9.31
CA LEU A 225 -12.71 10.69 -10.51
C LEU A 225 -13.81 9.72 -10.08
N LEU A 226 -15.02 9.93 -10.57
CA LEU A 226 -16.22 9.20 -10.16
C LEU A 226 -16.97 8.63 -11.36
N ASP A 227 -17.43 7.37 -11.21
CA ASP A 227 -18.41 6.70 -12.06
C ASP A 227 -18.08 6.72 -13.56
N GLY A 228 -17.09 5.96 -14.01
CA GLY A 228 -16.79 5.86 -15.43
C GLY A 228 -15.48 5.17 -15.79
N THR A 229 -14.99 5.46 -16.99
CA THR A 229 -13.75 4.89 -17.54
C THR A 229 -12.65 5.94 -17.61
N LEU A 230 -11.47 5.62 -17.10
CA LEU A 230 -10.23 6.33 -17.38
C LEU A 230 -9.47 5.59 -18.49
N GLU A 231 -9.27 6.25 -19.63
CA GLU A 231 -8.49 5.72 -20.75
C GLU A 231 -7.16 6.48 -20.84
N MET A 232 -6.04 5.79 -20.59
CA MET A 232 -4.69 6.34 -20.79
C MET A 232 -4.19 5.96 -22.19
N ASN A 233 -3.88 6.93 -23.04
CA ASN A 233 -3.50 6.70 -24.43
C ASN A 233 -2.39 7.65 -24.87
N GLY A 234 -1.20 7.48 -24.30
CA GLY A 234 -0.04 8.33 -24.47
C GLY A 234 0.09 9.46 -23.45
N ALA A 235 -0.92 9.67 -22.59
CA ALA A 235 -0.85 10.53 -21.42
C ALA A 235 -1.45 9.82 -20.19
N THR A 236 -1.13 10.31 -18.99
CA THR A 236 -1.43 9.61 -17.73
C THR A 236 -2.06 10.49 -16.66
N LEU A 237 -2.71 9.85 -15.69
CA LEU A 237 -3.18 10.49 -14.46
C LEU A 237 -2.07 10.43 -13.41
N ILE A 238 -1.57 11.58 -12.94
CA ILE A 238 -0.45 11.66 -12.00
C ILE A 238 -0.98 11.92 -10.59
N PRO A 239 -0.97 10.94 -9.68
CA PRO A 239 -1.38 11.18 -8.30
C PRO A 239 -0.31 11.93 -7.52
N THR A 240 -0.69 13.05 -6.89
CA THR A 240 0.24 13.85 -6.06
C THR A 240 -0.16 13.94 -4.60
N ALA A 241 -1.45 13.80 -4.28
CA ALA A 241 -1.99 13.84 -2.92
C ALA A 241 -3.33 13.09 -2.86
N SER A 242 -3.50 12.16 -1.91
CA SER A 242 -4.73 11.46 -1.48
C SER A 242 -5.90 11.45 -2.46
N GLY A 243 -5.63 11.13 -3.73
CA GLY A 243 -6.60 11.22 -4.80
C GLY A 243 -7.54 10.04 -4.77
N ARG A 244 -8.79 10.21 -5.21
CA ARG A 244 -9.83 9.19 -5.14
C ARG A 244 -10.27 8.75 -6.54
N LEU A 245 -10.38 7.44 -6.74
CA LEU A 245 -11.05 6.84 -7.88
C LEU A 245 -12.22 6.02 -7.35
N THR A 246 -13.44 6.41 -7.70
CA THR A 246 -14.67 5.80 -7.17
C THR A 246 -15.48 5.18 -8.30
N ALA A 247 -15.74 3.88 -8.24
CA ALA A 247 -16.46 3.12 -9.27
C ALA A 247 -15.87 3.34 -10.68
N MET A 248 -14.57 3.03 -10.81
CA MET A 248 -13.80 3.29 -12.02
C MET A 248 -13.41 2.02 -12.77
N THR A 249 -13.43 2.09 -14.10
CA THR A 249 -12.72 1.17 -14.99
C THR A 249 -11.48 1.86 -15.56
N ILE A 250 -10.34 1.18 -15.63
CA ILE A 250 -9.11 1.69 -16.24
C ILE A 250 -8.77 0.88 -17.48
N VAL A 251 -8.51 1.57 -18.60
CA VAL A 251 -8.18 0.99 -19.90
C VAL A 251 -7.00 1.72 -20.55
N GLY A 252 -6.38 1.09 -21.55
CA GLY A 252 -5.32 1.69 -22.35
C GLY A 252 -3.92 1.33 -21.86
N ASP A 253 -3.04 2.32 -21.78
CA ASP A 253 -1.64 2.17 -21.36
C ASP A 253 -1.51 1.90 -19.85
N ASP A 254 -0.36 1.34 -19.47
CA ASP A 254 -0.01 1.05 -18.06
C ASP A 254 0.01 2.31 -17.20
N TRP A 255 -0.46 2.16 -15.96
CA TRP A 255 -0.52 3.26 -15.00
C TRP A 255 0.61 3.21 -13.97
N ALA A 256 1.58 4.10 -14.10
CA ALA A 256 2.63 4.24 -13.10
C ALA A 256 2.20 5.14 -11.95
N ILE A 257 2.25 4.60 -10.73
CA ILE A 257 2.09 5.34 -9.47
C ILE A 257 3.49 5.56 -8.87
N PRO A 258 4.06 6.78 -8.94
CA PRO A 258 5.45 6.99 -8.54
C PRO A 258 5.72 6.78 -7.06
N ALA A 259 7.00 6.63 -6.70
CA ALA A 259 7.42 6.55 -5.31
C ALA A 259 6.93 7.75 -4.48
N GLY A 260 6.49 7.47 -3.25
CA GLY A 260 5.98 8.51 -2.33
C GLY A 260 4.55 8.97 -2.61
N ARG A 261 3.81 8.32 -3.52
CA ARG A 261 2.43 8.68 -3.88
C ARG A 261 1.41 7.69 -3.34
N ASN A 262 0.18 8.14 -3.25
CA ASN A 262 -0.96 7.31 -2.88
C ASN A 262 -2.21 7.64 -3.70
N VAL A 263 -3.08 6.63 -3.82
CA VAL A 263 -4.41 6.72 -4.44
C VAL A 263 -5.36 5.88 -3.59
N THR A 264 -6.58 6.38 -3.41
CA THR A 264 -7.66 5.67 -2.74
C THR A 264 -8.71 5.22 -3.75
N PHE A 265 -9.07 3.95 -3.67
CA PHE A 265 -10.12 3.33 -4.46
C PHE A 265 -11.35 3.08 -3.59
N GLU A 266 -12.51 3.41 -4.14
CA GLU A 266 -13.81 3.20 -3.53
C GLU A 266 -14.80 2.62 -4.54
N SER A 267 -15.79 1.89 -4.03
CA SER A 267 -16.87 1.30 -4.84
C SER A 267 -16.41 0.48 -6.06
N GLY A 268 -15.27 -0.20 -5.96
CA GLY A 268 -14.69 -1.11 -6.94
C GLY A 268 -13.66 -0.46 -7.85
N LEU A 269 -12.77 -1.29 -8.40
CA LEU A 269 -11.84 -0.93 -9.47
C LEU A 269 -11.80 -2.08 -10.48
N ASP A 270 -12.12 -1.80 -11.74
CA ASP A 270 -12.00 -2.76 -12.83
C ASP A 270 -10.81 -2.39 -13.74
N LEU A 271 -9.96 -3.36 -14.05
CA LEU A 271 -8.89 -3.23 -15.04
C LEU A 271 -9.31 -3.88 -16.35
N SER A 272 -8.96 -3.27 -17.50
CA SER A 272 -9.18 -3.87 -18.83
C SER A 272 -7.87 -3.98 -19.62
N GLY A 273 -7.05 -4.92 -19.20
CA GLY A 273 -5.74 -5.24 -19.78
C GLY A 273 -4.63 -4.27 -19.37
N VAL A 274 -4.81 -3.55 -18.27
CA VAL A 274 -3.88 -2.51 -17.80
C VAL A 274 -3.07 -3.02 -16.61
N ASP A 275 -1.78 -2.68 -16.57
CA ASP A 275 -0.95 -2.85 -15.39
C ASP A 275 -0.94 -1.55 -14.55
N ILE A 276 -1.20 -1.65 -13.25
CA ILE A 276 -0.88 -0.59 -12.29
C ILE A 276 0.51 -0.87 -11.72
N VAL A 277 1.49 -0.06 -12.11
CA VAL A 277 2.88 -0.16 -11.64
C VAL A 277 3.05 0.69 -10.38
N VAL A 278 3.33 0.02 -9.26
CA VAL A 278 3.37 0.64 -7.93
C VAL A 278 4.81 0.89 -7.51
N GLY A 279 5.17 2.18 -7.43
CA GLY A 279 6.44 2.68 -6.92
C GLY A 279 7.49 2.91 -8.00
N GLY A 280 8.75 3.00 -7.56
CA GLY A 280 9.90 3.25 -8.44
C GLY A 280 11.21 3.22 -7.67
N PRO A 281 12.33 3.64 -8.29
CA PRO A 281 13.63 3.67 -7.63
C PRO A 281 13.77 4.77 -6.57
N ASP A 282 12.90 5.79 -6.63
CA ASP A 282 12.95 6.97 -5.78
C ASP A 282 12.44 6.73 -4.35
N ALA A 283 12.62 7.73 -3.49
CA ALA A 283 12.25 7.65 -2.09
C ALA A 283 10.74 7.79 -1.85
N GLY A 284 10.25 7.06 -0.84
CA GLY A 284 8.89 7.18 -0.33
C GLY A 284 8.04 5.93 -0.53
N HIS A 285 7.16 5.67 0.45
CA HIS A 285 6.19 4.59 0.36
C HIS A 285 5.16 4.87 -0.73
N THR A 286 4.80 3.85 -1.49
CA THR A 286 3.73 3.94 -2.49
C THR A 286 2.56 3.09 -2.06
N ILE A 287 1.35 3.65 -2.03
CA ILE A 287 0.21 3.01 -1.39
C ILE A 287 -1.03 3.09 -2.29
N LEU A 288 -1.60 1.92 -2.59
CA LEU A 288 -2.96 1.81 -3.11
C LEU A 288 -3.89 1.51 -1.93
N TYR A 289 -4.74 2.47 -1.57
CA TYR A 289 -5.75 2.28 -0.54
C TYR A 289 -7.03 1.72 -1.15
N PHE A 290 -7.64 0.73 -0.52
CA PHE A 290 -8.99 0.27 -0.83
C PHE A 290 -9.85 0.54 0.40
N ASP A 291 -10.79 1.48 0.28
CA ASP A 291 -11.63 1.91 1.41
C ASP A 291 -12.99 1.24 1.41
N GLY A 292 -13.30 0.52 2.48
CA GLY A 292 -14.48 -0.34 2.55
C GLY A 292 -14.24 -1.73 1.97
N THR A 293 -15.31 -2.52 1.86
CA THR A 293 -15.27 -3.82 1.17
C THR A 293 -15.32 -3.58 -0.34
N GLN A 294 -14.32 -4.09 -1.05
CA GLN A 294 -14.03 -3.77 -2.44
C GLN A 294 -13.79 -5.02 -3.28
N THR A 295 -13.87 -4.85 -4.60
CA THR A 295 -13.42 -5.82 -5.59
C THR A 295 -12.41 -5.14 -6.52
N LEU A 296 -11.26 -5.78 -6.71
CA LEU A 296 -10.32 -5.49 -7.79
C LEU A 296 -10.65 -6.47 -8.92
N GLY A 297 -11.39 -5.97 -9.90
CA GLY A 297 -12.04 -6.75 -10.93
C GLY A 297 -11.44 -6.58 -12.32
N GLY A 298 -12.01 -7.31 -13.27
CA GLY A 298 -11.60 -7.29 -14.68
C GLY A 298 -10.36 -8.15 -14.96
N SER A 299 -9.51 -7.67 -15.86
CA SER A 299 -8.26 -8.33 -16.27
C SER A 299 -7.13 -7.31 -16.28
N GLY A 300 -5.98 -7.63 -15.72
CA GLY A 300 -4.88 -6.69 -15.58
C GLY A 300 -4.01 -7.06 -14.40
N GLU A 301 -3.04 -6.21 -14.11
CA GLU A 301 -2.02 -6.54 -13.11
C GLU A 301 -1.78 -5.40 -12.12
N ILE A 302 -1.44 -5.78 -10.89
CA ILE A 302 -0.80 -4.88 -9.93
C ILE A 302 0.67 -5.30 -9.84
N VAL A 303 1.57 -4.38 -10.20
CA VAL A 303 3.00 -4.66 -10.34
C VAL A 303 3.79 -3.88 -9.31
N PHE A 304 4.26 -4.54 -8.27
CA PHE A 304 5.15 -3.92 -7.29
C PHE A 304 6.60 -3.93 -7.76
N THR A 305 7.16 -2.75 -8.00
CA THR A 305 8.57 -2.64 -8.42
C THR A 305 9.55 -2.99 -7.27
N GLY A 306 10.84 -3.13 -7.54
CA GLY A 306 11.88 -3.17 -6.50
C GLY A 306 12.16 -1.79 -5.89
N SER A 307 12.49 -1.70 -4.58
CA SER A 307 12.98 -0.44 -3.94
C SER A 307 14.44 -0.59 -3.51
N PRO A 308 15.39 0.03 -4.22
CA PRO A 308 16.79 0.10 -3.79
C PRO A 308 16.99 0.76 -2.42
N LEU A 309 16.03 1.60 -2.00
CA LEU A 309 16.08 2.37 -0.76
C LEU A 309 15.25 1.74 0.37
N GLY A 310 14.65 0.56 0.15
CA GLY A 310 13.89 -0.18 1.17
C GLY A 310 12.51 0.39 1.50
N TYR A 311 11.97 1.29 0.67
CA TYR A 311 10.60 1.77 0.84
C TYR A 311 9.59 0.72 0.40
N GLN A 312 8.58 0.51 1.26
CA GLN A 312 7.50 -0.43 1.02
C GLN A 312 6.50 0.05 -0.04
N ARG A 313 5.89 -0.92 -0.72
CA ARG A 313 4.78 -0.75 -1.66
C ARG A 313 3.60 -1.55 -1.16
N TYR A 314 2.45 -0.89 -1.08
CA TYR A 314 1.31 -1.46 -0.41
C TYR A 314 0.10 -1.54 -1.31
N LEU A 315 -0.60 -2.66 -1.16
CA LEU A 315 -2.04 -2.67 -1.22
C LEU A 315 -2.53 -2.62 0.25
N TYR A 316 -3.25 -1.55 0.60
CA TYR A 316 -3.65 -1.27 1.98
C TYR A 316 -5.18 -1.20 2.11
N LEU A 317 -5.76 -1.96 3.04
CA LEU A 317 -7.19 -1.92 3.31
C LEU A 317 -7.52 -0.85 4.36
N LEU A 318 -8.51 0.00 4.09
CA LEU A 318 -9.07 0.96 5.05
C LEU A 318 -10.42 0.45 5.59
N GLY A 319 -10.84 0.99 6.74
CA GLY A 319 -12.05 0.56 7.45
C GLY A 319 -11.85 -0.63 8.40
N THR A 320 -12.85 -0.97 9.20
CA THR A 320 -12.79 -2.12 10.14
C THR A 320 -13.47 -3.33 9.54
N SER A 321 -12.82 -4.50 9.60
CA SER A 321 -13.38 -5.76 9.06
C SER A 321 -13.77 -5.71 7.58
N THR A 322 -13.04 -4.91 6.79
CA THR A 322 -13.25 -4.79 5.34
C THR A 322 -12.54 -5.92 4.59
N GLN A 323 -13.01 -6.20 3.37
CA GLN A 323 -12.43 -7.22 2.52
C GLN A 323 -12.11 -6.68 1.13
N LEU A 324 -10.96 -7.04 0.58
CA LEU A 324 -10.71 -6.90 -0.86
C LEU A 324 -10.75 -8.26 -1.54
N THR A 325 -11.60 -8.40 -2.55
CA THR A 325 -11.59 -9.56 -3.46
C THR A 325 -10.72 -9.25 -4.67
N ILE A 326 -9.76 -10.13 -4.97
CA ILE A 326 -8.92 -10.09 -6.17
C ILE A 326 -9.52 -11.09 -7.17
N ASP A 327 -10.01 -10.60 -8.30
CA ASP A 327 -10.73 -11.41 -9.28
C ASP A 327 -9.84 -12.42 -10.02
N PRO A 328 -10.43 -13.47 -10.63
CA PRO A 328 -9.68 -14.58 -11.24
C PRO A 328 -8.67 -14.20 -12.33
N ALA A 329 -8.93 -13.12 -13.07
CA ALA A 329 -8.06 -12.66 -14.16
C ALA A 329 -7.08 -11.56 -13.73
N ILE A 330 -6.99 -11.28 -12.43
CA ILE A 330 -6.03 -10.32 -11.88
C ILE A 330 -4.77 -11.04 -11.41
N LEU A 331 -3.62 -10.46 -11.77
CA LEU A 331 -2.30 -10.86 -11.26
C LEU A 331 -1.75 -9.75 -10.35
N VAL A 332 -1.45 -10.09 -9.11
CA VAL A 332 -0.70 -9.22 -8.20
C VAL A 332 0.72 -9.77 -8.09
N ARG A 333 1.71 -9.03 -8.58
CA ARG A 333 3.09 -9.51 -8.69
C ARG A 333 4.13 -8.47 -8.30
N GLY A 334 5.38 -8.90 -8.15
CA GLY A 334 6.50 -8.00 -8.05
C GLY A 334 7.73 -8.54 -7.32
N GLU A 335 8.71 -7.65 -7.14
CA GLU A 335 9.96 -7.95 -6.41
C GLU A 335 9.82 -7.65 -4.90
N THR A 336 9.07 -6.62 -4.55
CA THR A 336 8.87 -6.20 -3.16
C THR A 336 7.48 -5.62 -3.02
N GLY A 337 6.61 -6.20 -2.18
CA GLY A 337 5.23 -5.73 -2.04
C GLY A 337 4.56 -6.28 -0.79
N THR A 338 3.63 -5.51 -0.24
CA THR A 338 2.89 -5.89 0.97
C THR A 338 1.39 -5.74 0.72
N LEU A 339 0.64 -6.84 0.83
CA LEU A 339 -0.82 -6.82 0.94
C LEU A 339 -1.15 -6.75 2.43
N LEU A 340 -1.48 -5.55 2.91
CA LEU A 340 -1.61 -5.27 4.33
C LEU A 340 -3.08 -5.25 4.76
N ALA A 341 -3.42 -6.18 5.67
CA ALA A 341 -4.69 -6.26 6.35
C ALA A 341 -4.48 -6.29 7.88
N SER A 342 -5.28 -5.52 8.62
CA SER A 342 -5.24 -5.37 10.08
C SER A 342 -6.65 -5.24 10.67
N GLY A 343 -6.84 -5.38 11.99
CA GLY A 343 -8.14 -5.04 12.62
C GLY A 343 -9.37 -5.78 12.06
N GLY A 344 -9.22 -7.07 11.74
CA GLY A 344 -10.27 -7.92 11.16
C GLY A 344 -10.42 -7.83 9.63
N GLN A 345 -9.62 -6.99 8.97
CA GLN A 345 -9.58 -6.91 7.50
C GLN A 345 -9.07 -8.22 6.89
N SER A 346 -9.44 -8.49 5.64
CA SER A 346 -8.99 -9.69 4.91
C SER A 346 -8.88 -9.49 3.40
N PHE A 347 -8.07 -10.32 2.75
CA PHE A 347 -8.08 -10.50 1.31
C PHE A 347 -8.80 -11.80 0.94
N THR A 348 -9.49 -11.79 -0.20
CA THR A 348 -9.94 -13.00 -0.89
C THR A 348 -9.21 -13.07 -2.22
N ASN A 349 -8.35 -14.06 -2.42
CA ASN A 349 -7.67 -14.25 -3.69
C ASN A 349 -8.41 -15.28 -4.55
N LEU A 350 -8.93 -14.86 -5.69
CA LEU A 350 -9.43 -15.72 -6.76
C LEU A 350 -8.46 -15.74 -7.95
N GLY A 351 -7.62 -14.71 -8.09
CA GLY A 351 -6.60 -14.55 -9.13
C GLY A 351 -5.25 -15.18 -8.79
N THR A 352 -4.17 -14.53 -9.22
CA THR A 352 -2.80 -14.97 -8.94
C THR A 352 -2.06 -13.95 -8.08
N ILE A 353 -1.38 -14.41 -7.04
CA ILE A 353 -0.41 -13.61 -6.29
C ILE A 353 0.98 -14.24 -6.48
N ARG A 354 1.92 -13.48 -7.05
CA ARG A 354 3.24 -14.00 -7.44
C ARG A 354 4.39 -13.16 -6.90
N SER A 355 5.32 -13.81 -6.19
CA SER A 355 6.63 -13.21 -5.90
C SER A 355 7.66 -13.57 -6.96
N GLU A 356 8.23 -12.54 -7.61
CA GLU A 356 9.16 -12.70 -8.74
C GLU A 356 10.62 -12.66 -8.30
N ALA A 357 10.91 -11.75 -7.37
CA ALA A 357 12.19 -11.61 -6.68
C ALA A 357 11.91 -11.14 -5.24
N GLY A 358 12.97 -10.89 -4.45
CA GLY A 358 12.83 -10.31 -3.11
C GLY A 358 11.81 -11.03 -2.22
N THR A 359 11.05 -10.26 -1.43
CA THR A 359 9.98 -10.78 -0.58
C THR A 359 8.70 -10.00 -0.82
N MET A 360 7.62 -10.71 -1.13
CA MET A 360 6.25 -10.21 -1.05
C MET A 360 5.57 -10.78 0.17
N SER A 361 4.90 -9.93 0.94
CA SER A 361 4.17 -10.32 2.15
C SER A 361 2.67 -10.13 1.98
N VAL A 362 1.88 -11.11 2.42
CA VAL A 362 0.41 -11.10 2.32
C VAL A 362 -0.18 -11.39 3.69
N GLY A 363 -0.97 -10.46 4.24
CA GLY A 363 -1.62 -10.61 5.54
C GLY A 363 -3.10 -10.97 5.44
N ASN A 364 -3.58 -11.86 6.31
CA ASN A 364 -4.99 -12.26 6.48
C ASN A 364 -5.73 -12.54 5.17
N ILE A 365 -5.57 -13.74 4.62
CA ILE A 365 -6.08 -14.08 3.30
C ILE A 365 -6.91 -15.37 3.31
N ALA A 366 -7.98 -15.40 2.52
CA ALA A 366 -8.63 -16.63 2.07
C ALA A 366 -8.22 -16.87 0.61
N ASN A 367 -7.66 -18.05 0.31
CA ASN A 367 -7.21 -18.36 -1.05
C ASN A 367 -8.16 -19.34 -1.76
N SER A 368 -8.51 -19.00 -3.00
CA SER A 368 -9.13 -19.88 -3.99
C SER A 368 -8.51 -19.73 -5.38
N GLY A 369 -7.47 -18.89 -5.50
CA GLY A 369 -6.65 -18.69 -6.68
C GLY A 369 -5.28 -19.37 -6.57
N LEU A 370 -4.30 -18.80 -7.28
CA LEU A 370 -2.91 -19.27 -7.32
C LEU A 370 -2.00 -18.42 -6.42
N LEU A 371 -1.22 -19.07 -5.56
CA LEU A 371 -0.07 -18.47 -4.89
C LEU A 371 1.22 -18.98 -5.54
N GLU A 372 2.05 -18.08 -6.05
CA GLU A 372 3.19 -18.44 -6.90
C GLU A 372 4.50 -17.78 -6.48
N THR A 373 5.61 -18.48 -6.70
CA THR A 373 6.95 -17.90 -6.72
C THR A 373 7.73 -18.30 -7.97
N THR A 374 8.46 -17.33 -8.55
CA THR A 374 9.34 -17.54 -9.71
C THR A 374 10.79 -17.14 -9.42
N GLY A 375 11.19 -17.22 -8.13
CA GLY A 375 12.53 -16.94 -7.64
C GLY A 375 12.54 -16.18 -6.32
N GLY A 376 11.54 -15.32 -6.09
CA GLY A 376 11.34 -14.59 -4.84
C GLY A 376 10.77 -15.42 -3.68
N THR A 377 10.50 -14.74 -2.58
CA THR A 377 9.77 -15.28 -1.42
C THR A 377 8.35 -14.72 -1.41
N LEU A 378 7.35 -15.59 -1.31
CA LEU A 378 5.98 -15.22 -0.99
C LEU A 378 5.67 -15.65 0.44
N ASP A 379 5.58 -14.67 1.33
CA ASP A 379 5.34 -14.82 2.77
C ASP A 379 3.87 -14.53 3.08
N VAL A 380 3.10 -15.59 3.33
CA VAL A 380 1.65 -15.53 3.58
C VAL A 380 1.39 -15.73 5.06
N ASN A 381 0.95 -14.67 5.73
CA ASN A 381 0.66 -14.64 7.15
C ASN A 381 -0.84 -14.57 7.39
N GLY A 382 -1.39 -15.54 8.13
CA GLY A 382 -2.82 -15.57 8.45
C GLY A 382 -3.69 -16.11 7.30
N LEU A 383 -3.19 -17.10 6.55
CA LEU A 383 -4.02 -17.86 5.63
C LEU A 383 -5.16 -18.56 6.39
N SER A 384 -6.37 -18.50 5.84
CA SER A 384 -7.54 -19.16 6.41
C SER A 384 -8.29 -20.00 5.37
N GLY A 385 -8.76 -21.18 5.76
CA GLY A 385 -9.51 -22.07 4.87
C GLY A 385 -8.59 -22.95 4.02
N ASN A 386 -8.63 -22.78 2.71
CA ASN A 386 -7.89 -23.63 1.77
C ASN A 386 -6.56 -22.98 1.36
N LEU A 387 -5.54 -23.80 1.12
CA LEU A 387 -4.29 -23.35 0.50
C LEU A 387 -4.51 -23.03 -0.98
N GLY A 388 -5.45 -23.70 -1.65
CA GLY A 388 -5.71 -23.50 -3.07
C GLY A 388 -4.54 -23.99 -3.94
N ALA A 389 -4.44 -23.46 -5.16
CA ALA A 389 -3.36 -23.81 -6.06
C ALA A 389 -2.06 -23.09 -5.65
N VAL A 390 -0.94 -23.81 -5.70
CA VAL A 390 0.38 -23.26 -5.42
C VAL A 390 1.41 -23.69 -6.46
N ALA A 391 2.36 -22.81 -6.75
CA ALA A 391 3.50 -23.10 -7.59
C ALA A 391 4.76 -22.42 -7.06
N ALA A 392 5.87 -23.15 -6.94
CA ALA A 392 7.16 -22.57 -6.61
C ALA A 392 8.21 -23.08 -7.60
N THR A 393 8.93 -22.15 -8.22
CA THR A 393 9.91 -22.43 -9.29
C THR A 393 11.16 -21.58 -9.12
N ALA A 394 12.23 -21.93 -9.84
CA ALA A 394 13.49 -21.18 -9.87
C ALA A 394 14.09 -20.89 -8.48
N GLY A 395 13.99 -21.84 -7.54
CA GLY A 395 14.48 -21.67 -6.16
C GLY A 395 13.61 -20.78 -5.28
N GLY A 396 12.41 -20.36 -5.73
CA GLY A 396 11.49 -19.53 -4.97
C GLY A 396 11.03 -20.18 -3.66
N VAL A 397 10.61 -19.33 -2.71
CA VAL A 397 10.21 -19.73 -1.36
C VAL A 397 8.74 -19.40 -1.14
N LEU A 398 7.90 -20.41 -0.97
CA LEU A 398 6.52 -20.25 -0.52
C LEU A 398 6.47 -20.52 0.98
N ASP A 399 6.17 -19.49 1.76
CA ASP A 399 6.14 -19.54 3.22
C ASP A 399 4.73 -19.24 3.72
N ILE A 400 4.07 -20.24 4.32
CA ILE A 400 2.65 -20.18 4.64
C ILE A 400 2.43 -20.34 6.15
N ASP A 401 1.79 -19.37 6.76
CA ASP A 401 1.33 -19.40 8.15
C ASP A 401 -0.18 -19.12 8.24
N GLY A 402 -0.84 -19.69 9.25
CA GLY A 402 -2.27 -19.48 9.48
C GLY A 402 -3.01 -20.71 10.01
N ASN A 403 -4.29 -20.83 9.65
CA ASN A 403 -5.14 -21.98 9.95
C ASN A 403 -5.80 -22.50 8.66
N TYR A 404 -5.20 -23.49 8.02
CA TYR A 404 -5.51 -23.85 6.65
C TYR A 404 -5.42 -25.34 6.33
N THR A 405 -5.99 -25.73 5.21
CA THR A 405 -5.94 -27.09 4.67
C THR A 405 -5.17 -27.08 3.34
N VAL A 406 -4.18 -27.97 3.20
CA VAL A 406 -3.63 -28.30 1.88
C VAL A 406 -4.66 -29.17 1.16
N ASP A 407 -5.49 -28.53 0.36
CA ASP A 407 -6.67 -29.11 -0.28
C ASP A 407 -6.40 -29.57 -1.73
N GLN A 408 -5.29 -29.13 -2.31
CA GLN A 408 -4.84 -29.51 -3.66
C GLN A 408 -3.44 -30.12 -3.62
N PRO A 409 -3.05 -30.93 -4.63
CA PRO A 409 -1.70 -31.48 -4.70
C PRO A 409 -0.64 -30.39 -4.80
N VAL A 410 0.44 -30.53 -4.04
CA VAL A 410 1.60 -29.62 -4.06
C VAL A 410 2.82 -30.38 -4.54
N THR A 411 3.52 -29.84 -5.53
CA THR A 411 4.81 -30.39 -6.01
C THR A 411 5.95 -29.44 -5.66
N VAL A 412 6.92 -29.92 -4.90
CA VAL A 412 8.11 -29.18 -4.48
C VAL A 412 9.32 -29.66 -5.29
N ARG A 413 9.76 -28.81 -6.21
CA ARG A 413 10.78 -29.09 -7.23
C ARG A 413 11.57 -27.83 -7.60
N ASP A 414 12.51 -27.92 -8.54
CA ASP A 414 13.28 -26.79 -9.07
C ASP A 414 14.04 -26.03 -7.98
N ALA A 415 14.57 -26.77 -7.00
CA ALA A 415 15.21 -26.26 -5.78
C ALA A 415 14.34 -25.30 -4.94
N SER A 416 13.03 -25.23 -5.19
CA SER A 416 12.09 -24.41 -4.42
C SER A 416 11.98 -24.84 -2.97
N THR A 417 11.49 -23.93 -2.13
CA THR A 417 11.20 -24.20 -0.72
C THR A 417 9.72 -24.01 -0.43
N LEU A 418 9.09 -25.01 0.16
CA LEU A 418 7.77 -24.91 0.79
C LEU A 418 7.95 -24.91 2.30
N THR A 419 7.44 -23.89 2.99
CA THR A 419 7.40 -23.83 4.45
C THR A 419 5.95 -23.80 4.92
N LEU A 420 5.58 -24.78 5.74
CA LEU A 420 4.26 -24.87 6.35
C LEU A 420 4.36 -24.53 7.84
N ARG A 421 3.71 -23.45 8.27
CA ARG A 421 3.61 -23.00 9.66
C ARG A 421 2.14 -22.89 10.09
N GLY A 422 1.93 -22.56 11.36
CA GLY A 422 0.60 -22.43 11.95
C GLY A 422 -0.08 -23.78 12.15
N ASN A 423 -1.40 -23.77 12.06
CA ASN A 423 -2.26 -24.93 12.21
C ASN A 423 -2.70 -25.40 10.82
N TRP A 424 -1.96 -26.33 10.23
CA TRP A 424 -2.25 -26.85 8.89
C TRP A 424 -2.71 -28.30 8.94
N VAL A 425 -3.53 -28.72 7.97
CA VAL A 425 -3.88 -30.13 7.73
C VAL A 425 -3.64 -30.44 6.26
N ASN A 426 -2.90 -31.52 5.97
CA ASN A 426 -2.76 -31.99 4.60
C ASN A 426 -3.87 -32.98 4.25
N ALA A 427 -4.87 -32.49 3.51
CA ALA A 427 -5.96 -33.31 2.98
C ALA A 427 -5.68 -33.80 1.54
N SER A 428 -4.48 -33.54 1.02
CA SER A 428 -4.06 -33.89 -0.33
C SER A 428 -2.68 -34.56 -0.33
N THR A 429 -1.93 -34.42 -1.43
CA THR A 429 -0.56 -34.94 -1.56
C THR A 429 0.46 -33.83 -1.66
N ILE A 430 1.48 -33.88 -0.81
CA ILE A 430 2.72 -33.10 -0.97
C ILE A 430 3.76 -34.04 -1.56
N ALA A 431 4.19 -33.76 -2.79
CA ALA A 431 5.21 -34.52 -3.49
C ALA A 431 6.49 -33.70 -3.62
N MET A 432 7.64 -34.27 -3.27
CA MET A 432 8.95 -33.59 -3.44
C MET A 432 9.92 -34.42 -4.27
N THR A 433 10.74 -33.71 -5.06
CA THR A 433 11.75 -34.30 -5.94
C THR A 433 13.15 -33.77 -5.64
N ASP A 434 13.38 -32.46 -5.73
CA ASP A 434 14.69 -31.82 -5.53
C ASP A 434 14.65 -30.48 -4.77
N GLY A 435 13.49 -30.13 -4.18
CA GLY A 435 13.34 -28.95 -3.34
C GLY A 435 13.45 -29.20 -1.83
N THR A 436 13.06 -28.20 -1.05
CA THR A 436 13.07 -28.23 0.42
C THR A 436 11.65 -28.11 0.97
N VAL A 437 11.28 -28.97 1.92
CA VAL A 437 10.05 -28.84 2.70
C VAL A 437 10.41 -28.58 4.16
N ASN A 438 9.93 -27.46 4.71
CA ASN A 438 10.07 -27.11 6.12
C ASN A 438 8.72 -27.33 6.82
N LEU A 439 8.68 -28.27 7.75
CA LEU A 439 7.48 -28.65 8.51
C LEU A 439 7.50 -27.95 9.88
N GLY A 440 6.69 -26.91 10.01
CA GLY A 440 6.46 -26.12 11.22
C GLY A 440 5.10 -26.38 11.87
N GLY A 441 4.79 -25.59 12.90
CA GLY A 441 3.60 -25.80 13.73
C GLY A 441 3.69 -27.06 14.58
N THR A 442 2.56 -27.47 15.17
CA THR A 442 2.42 -28.77 15.85
C THR A 442 1.50 -29.65 15.02
N PHE A 443 1.97 -30.83 14.62
CA PHE A 443 1.23 -31.71 13.72
C PHE A 443 1.46 -33.18 14.06
N SER A 444 0.58 -34.05 13.57
CA SER A 444 0.70 -35.51 13.67
C SER A 444 0.97 -36.15 12.32
N LEU A 445 1.27 -37.46 12.29
CA LEU A 445 1.33 -38.21 11.02
C LEU A 445 0.00 -38.19 10.25
N ALA A 446 -1.13 -38.16 10.96
CA ALA A 446 -2.44 -38.04 10.33
C ALA A 446 -2.64 -36.65 9.70
N THR A 447 -2.16 -35.60 10.38
CA THR A 447 -2.15 -34.22 9.88
C THR A 447 -1.24 -34.06 8.66
N LEU A 448 -0.10 -34.75 8.65
CA LEU A 448 0.84 -34.77 7.51
C LEU A 448 0.23 -35.42 6.27
N GLY A 449 -0.69 -36.37 6.43
CA GLY A 449 -1.46 -36.96 5.34
C GLY A 449 -0.58 -37.57 4.24
N GLY A 450 -0.96 -37.32 2.98
CA GLY A 450 -0.23 -37.82 1.82
C GLY A 450 1.08 -37.08 1.60
N PHE A 451 2.21 -37.74 1.87
CA PHE A 451 3.55 -37.18 1.67
C PHE A 451 4.41 -38.14 0.86
N SER A 452 4.83 -37.73 -0.34
CA SER A 452 5.60 -38.55 -1.27
C SER A 452 6.96 -37.92 -1.54
N ARG A 453 8.02 -38.71 -1.45
CA ARG A 453 9.38 -38.25 -1.61
C ARG A 453 10.16 -39.12 -2.58
N SER A 454 10.88 -38.46 -3.48
CA SER A 454 11.88 -39.09 -4.38
C SER A 454 13.27 -38.45 -4.28
N GLY A 455 13.41 -37.37 -3.51
CA GLY A 455 14.66 -36.68 -3.24
C GLY A 455 14.44 -35.44 -2.35
N GLY A 456 15.24 -34.39 -2.52
CA GLY A 456 15.10 -33.13 -1.79
C GLY A 456 15.47 -33.19 -0.30
N THR A 457 15.14 -32.14 0.45
CA THR A 457 15.40 -32.00 1.89
C THR A 457 14.10 -31.81 2.67
N VAL A 458 13.95 -32.52 3.80
CA VAL A 458 12.88 -32.28 4.77
C VAL A 458 13.50 -31.76 6.06
N ASN A 459 13.06 -30.59 6.50
CA ASN A 459 13.44 -30.00 7.77
C ASN A 459 12.22 -30.00 8.70
N LEU A 460 12.40 -30.55 9.90
CA LEU A 460 11.45 -30.39 10.99
C LEU A 460 11.84 -29.13 11.78
N ILE A 461 11.03 -28.09 11.66
CA ILE A 461 11.18 -26.81 12.37
C ILE A 461 10.10 -26.60 13.45
N GLY A 462 9.06 -27.45 13.45
CA GLY A 462 8.00 -27.49 14.46
C GLY A 462 8.02 -28.79 15.28
N THR A 463 6.84 -29.21 15.76
CA THR A 463 6.66 -30.41 16.59
C THR A 463 5.87 -31.47 15.83
N LEU A 464 6.48 -32.64 15.61
CA LEU A 464 5.80 -33.85 15.19
C LEU A 464 5.39 -34.66 16.43
N ASP A 465 4.09 -34.68 16.72
CA ASP A 465 3.51 -35.51 17.77
C ASP A 465 3.04 -36.85 17.21
N LEU A 466 3.66 -37.94 17.65
CA LEU A 466 3.33 -39.29 17.19
C LEU A 466 2.10 -39.86 17.91
N GLY A 467 1.63 -39.26 19.02
CA GLY A 467 0.40 -39.67 19.71
C GLY A 467 0.42 -41.12 20.23
N GLY A 468 1.60 -41.66 20.53
CA GLY A 468 1.88 -43.05 20.88
C GLY A 468 2.15 -43.96 19.68
N GLY A 469 2.06 -43.44 18.46
CA GLY A 469 2.28 -44.16 17.21
C GLY A 469 3.75 -44.38 16.85
N THR A 470 3.97 -44.78 15.60
CA THR A 470 5.31 -45.09 15.07
C THR A 470 5.53 -44.38 13.73
N VAL A 471 6.69 -43.75 13.58
CA VAL A 471 7.19 -43.26 12.29
C VAL A 471 8.35 -44.14 11.83
N LEU A 472 8.31 -44.57 10.57
CA LEU A 472 9.37 -45.32 9.91
C LEU A 472 10.12 -44.40 8.95
N PHE A 473 11.44 -44.36 9.09
CA PHE A 473 12.34 -43.75 8.12
C PHE A 473 13.03 -44.83 7.30
N ASP A 474 12.71 -44.89 6.01
CA ASP A 474 13.28 -45.82 5.04
C ASP A 474 13.56 -45.11 3.69
N ALA A 475 13.85 -45.88 2.64
CA ALA A 475 14.13 -45.32 1.32
C ALA A 475 12.95 -44.53 0.70
N SER A 476 11.72 -44.76 1.15
CA SER A 476 10.52 -44.08 0.64
C SER A 476 10.23 -42.76 1.35
N SER A 477 10.49 -42.67 2.66
CA SER A 477 10.31 -41.44 3.45
C SER A 477 11.57 -40.56 3.46
N GLY A 478 12.74 -41.20 3.28
CA GLY A 478 14.07 -40.61 3.44
C GLY A 478 14.34 -40.11 4.87
N SER A 479 15.50 -39.49 5.08
CA SER A 479 15.87 -38.90 6.36
C SER A 479 15.30 -37.49 6.55
N TRP A 480 14.97 -37.13 7.79
CA TRP A 480 14.45 -35.81 8.15
C TRP A 480 15.45 -35.08 9.05
N ARG A 481 15.67 -33.80 8.78
CA ARG A 481 16.61 -32.97 9.55
C ARG A 481 15.88 -32.25 10.67
N LEU A 482 16.31 -32.45 11.92
CA LEU A 482 15.87 -31.64 13.04
C LEU A 482 16.58 -30.28 12.95
N GLN A 483 15.80 -29.22 12.70
CA GLN A 483 16.27 -27.83 12.56
C GLN A 483 15.59 -26.97 13.62
N GLY A 484 15.82 -27.30 14.89
CA GLY A 484 15.12 -26.74 16.05
C GLY A 484 13.79 -27.44 16.38
N GLY A 485 13.36 -28.40 15.55
CA GLY A 485 12.12 -29.13 15.74
C GLY A 485 12.14 -30.21 16.84
N THR A 486 10.95 -30.70 17.18
CA THR A 486 10.70 -31.71 18.21
C THR A 486 9.97 -32.91 17.62
N VAL A 487 10.39 -34.12 17.97
CA VAL A 487 9.59 -35.34 17.76
C VAL A 487 9.13 -35.83 19.14
N SER A 488 7.83 -36.06 19.33
CA SER A 488 7.27 -36.40 20.63
C SER A 488 6.37 -37.63 20.65
N ASN A 489 6.28 -38.25 21.83
CA ASN A 489 5.29 -39.26 22.21
C ASN A 489 5.17 -40.45 21.26
N GLY A 490 6.23 -41.23 21.03
CA GLY A 490 6.10 -42.41 20.19
C GLY A 490 7.39 -43.11 19.84
N THR A 491 7.33 -43.94 18.80
CA THR A 491 8.47 -44.73 18.31
C THR A 491 8.97 -44.20 16.97
N VAL A 492 10.29 -44.04 16.85
CA VAL A 492 10.98 -43.70 15.60
C VAL A 492 11.81 -44.91 15.20
N ILE A 493 11.53 -45.46 14.02
CA ILE A 493 12.28 -46.57 13.43
C ILE A 493 13.17 -46.03 12.32
N GLU A 494 14.48 -46.18 12.47
CA GLU A 494 15.47 -45.84 11.43
C GLU A 494 15.86 -47.11 10.66
N SER A 495 15.86 -47.06 9.33
CA SER A 495 16.08 -48.25 8.50
C SER A 495 16.79 -47.93 7.19
N GLY A 496 17.72 -48.80 6.79
CA GLY A 496 18.44 -48.68 5.53
C GLY A 496 19.33 -47.43 5.44
N GLY A 497 19.79 -46.91 6.57
CA GLY A 497 20.55 -45.67 6.70
C GLY A 497 19.70 -44.39 6.68
N PHE A 498 18.37 -44.52 6.72
CA PHE A 498 17.44 -43.39 6.80
C PHE A 498 16.91 -43.21 8.22
N GLY A 499 16.78 -41.96 8.66
CA GLY A 499 16.47 -41.65 10.05
C GLY A 499 16.33 -40.16 10.34
N LEU A 500 16.36 -39.82 11.62
CA LEU A 500 16.49 -38.42 12.04
C LEU A 500 17.94 -37.98 11.91
N ILE A 501 18.14 -36.78 11.39
CA ILE A 501 19.46 -36.15 11.30
C ILE A 501 19.44 -34.95 12.23
N ALA A 502 20.35 -34.90 13.19
CA ALA A 502 20.57 -33.69 13.97
C ALA A 502 21.12 -32.60 13.03
N GLY A 503 20.30 -31.61 12.66
CA GLY A 503 20.70 -30.48 11.84
C GLY A 503 21.55 -29.52 12.68
N SER A 504 20.96 -28.43 13.14
CA SER A 504 21.56 -27.53 14.14
C SER A 504 21.21 -27.95 15.57
N SER A 505 19.94 -28.21 15.82
CA SER A 505 19.42 -28.71 17.10
C SER A 505 18.14 -29.52 16.89
N GLY A 506 17.80 -30.38 17.84
CA GLY A 506 16.54 -31.12 17.84
C GLY A 506 16.14 -31.60 19.22
N VAL A 507 14.86 -31.89 19.40
CA VAL A 507 14.33 -32.44 20.65
C VAL A 507 13.67 -33.80 20.40
N LEU A 508 13.99 -34.77 21.24
CA LEU A 508 13.30 -36.04 21.36
C LEU A 508 12.54 -36.05 22.68
N ASP A 509 11.22 -36.07 22.64
CA ASP A 509 10.37 -35.92 23.81
C ASP A 509 9.51 -37.17 24.04
N GLY A 510 9.90 -38.05 24.97
CA GLY A 510 9.21 -39.30 25.22
C GLY A 510 9.28 -40.26 24.03
N ILE A 511 10.49 -40.42 23.47
CA ILE A 511 10.72 -41.21 22.25
C ILE A 511 11.35 -42.57 22.55
N THR A 512 10.88 -43.60 21.84
CA THR A 512 11.59 -44.86 21.64
C THR A 512 12.28 -44.84 20.27
N LEU A 513 13.60 -45.00 20.23
CA LEU A 513 14.37 -45.18 18.99
C LEU A 513 14.57 -46.68 18.72
N GLN A 514 14.44 -47.08 17.46
CA GLN A 514 14.62 -48.44 16.98
C GLN A 514 15.39 -48.47 15.65
N GLY A 515 16.05 -49.59 15.38
CA GLY A 515 16.72 -49.85 14.10
C GLY A 515 18.12 -49.24 14.02
N ASP A 516 18.40 -48.57 12.91
CA ASP A 516 19.71 -47.98 12.63
C ASP A 516 20.09 -46.87 13.63
N ALA A 517 21.32 -46.40 13.53
CA ALA A 517 21.92 -45.47 14.48
C ALA A 517 21.52 -44.01 14.23
N LEU A 518 21.01 -43.34 15.28
CA LEU A 518 20.87 -41.89 15.27
C LEU A 518 22.25 -41.23 15.38
N VAL A 519 22.68 -40.51 14.35
CA VAL A 519 23.96 -39.81 14.32
C VAL A 519 23.79 -38.34 14.70
N ILE A 520 24.40 -37.94 15.81
CA ILE A 520 24.51 -36.53 16.24
C ILE A 520 25.81 -35.98 15.66
N GLY A 521 25.72 -35.30 14.51
CA GLY A 521 26.88 -34.78 13.79
C GLY A 521 27.70 -33.74 14.56
N PRO A 522 28.91 -33.41 14.08
CA PRO A 522 29.67 -32.27 14.58
C PRO A 522 28.90 -30.95 14.35
N GLY A 523 28.80 -30.13 15.39
CA GLY A 523 28.04 -28.88 15.41
C GLY A 523 26.57 -29.04 15.79
N SER A 524 26.11 -30.26 16.08
CA SER A 524 24.69 -30.57 16.30
C SER A 524 24.38 -30.91 17.77
N ILE A 525 23.14 -30.61 18.16
CA ILE A 525 22.62 -30.85 19.50
C ILE A 525 21.34 -31.69 19.40
N ILE A 526 21.22 -32.73 20.23
CA ILE A 526 19.94 -33.37 20.51
C ILE A 526 19.63 -33.21 22.00
N THR A 527 18.41 -32.81 22.32
CA THR A 527 17.90 -32.74 23.69
C THR A 527 16.84 -33.81 23.90
N ALA A 528 17.01 -34.65 24.91
CA ALA A 528 16.01 -35.60 25.34
C ALA A 528 15.18 -35.03 26.50
N ARG A 529 13.86 -35.19 26.41
CA ARG A 529 12.86 -34.86 27.44
C ARG A 529 11.93 -36.03 27.65
N ASN A 530 11.32 -36.07 28.83
CA ASN A 530 10.31 -37.07 29.24
C ASN A 530 10.68 -38.53 28.93
N GLY A 531 11.96 -38.86 29.00
CA GLY A 531 12.51 -40.19 28.74
C GLY A 531 12.91 -40.44 27.29
N LEU A 532 13.96 -41.26 27.13
CA LEU A 532 14.45 -41.75 25.85
C LEU A 532 14.68 -43.26 25.98
N THR A 533 14.08 -44.06 25.10
CA THR A 533 14.29 -45.52 25.08
C THR A 533 15.08 -45.91 23.85
N LEU A 534 16.18 -46.64 24.02
CA LEU A 534 16.94 -47.24 22.91
C LEU A 534 16.60 -48.72 22.83
N ASP A 535 15.82 -49.13 21.83
CA ASP A 535 15.44 -50.51 21.59
C ASP A 535 16.26 -51.10 20.44
N ALA A 536 17.32 -51.80 20.82
CA ALA A 536 18.33 -52.42 19.96
C ALA A 536 18.97 -51.46 18.93
N THR A 537 19.00 -50.16 19.24
CA THR A 537 19.58 -49.08 18.42
C THR A 537 20.77 -48.44 19.11
N SER A 538 21.47 -47.56 18.38
CA SER A 538 22.57 -46.76 18.92
C SER A 538 22.38 -45.26 18.69
N ILE A 539 22.88 -44.45 19.62
CA ILE A 539 23.15 -43.03 19.38
C ILE A 539 24.65 -42.85 19.19
N VAL A 540 25.05 -42.29 18.06
CA VAL A 540 26.45 -42.04 17.73
C VAL A 540 26.72 -40.54 17.79
N MET A 541 27.57 -40.13 18.72
CA MET A 541 27.96 -38.73 18.92
C MET A 541 29.24 -38.39 18.15
N GLY A 542 29.05 -37.57 17.12
CA GLY A 542 30.05 -36.93 16.27
C GLY A 542 30.74 -37.85 15.28
N ALA A 543 31.77 -37.32 14.63
CA ALA A 543 32.62 -38.03 13.67
C ALA A 543 34.11 -37.72 13.91
N ALA A 544 35.01 -38.36 13.16
CA ALA A 544 36.46 -38.05 13.14
C ALA A 544 36.74 -36.74 12.38
N SER A 545 36.04 -35.67 12.74
CA SER A 545 36.08 -34.35 12.12
C SER A 545 35.87 -33.24 13.16
N ALA A 546 36.06 -32.00 12.73
CA ALA A 546 35.94 -30.82 13.59
C ALA A 546 34.49 -30.54 14.00
N GLY A 547 34.29 -30.18 15.28
CA GLY A 547 32.99 -29.83 15.85
C GLY A 547 32.60 -30.68 17.06
N HIS A 548 31.93 -30.03 18.00
CA HIS A 548 31.35 -30.65 19.18
C HIS A 548 30.04 -31.36 18.85
N SER A 549 29.69 -32.39 19.60
CA SER A 549 28.38 -33.04 19.49
C SER A 549 27.81 -33.24 20.89
N TYR A 550 26.53 -32.94 21.04
CA TYR A 550 25.89 -32.91 22.35
C TYR A 550 24.60 -33.74 22.36
N LEU A 551 24.49 -34.61 23.35
CA LEU A 551 23.23 -35.18 23.80
C LEU A 551 22.90 -34.58 25.18
N TYR A 552 21.86 -33.76 25.23
CA TYR A 552 21.39 -33.13 26.45
C TYR A 552 20.23 -33.89 27.05
N LEU A 553 20.25 -34.04 28.37
CA LEU A 553 19.13 -34.57 29.16
C LEU A 553 18.52 -33.39 29.91
N ASP A 554 17.31 -32.98 29.54
CA ASP A 554 16.68 -31.77 30.09
C ASP A 554 15.79 -32.10 31.28
N GLY A 555 16.25 -31.79 32.50
CA GLY A 555 15.60 -32.17 33.75
C GLY A 555 15.99 -33.59 34.21
N THR A 556 15.23 -34.15 35.15
CA THR A 556 15.42 -35.55 35.57
C THR A 556 14.96 -36.49 34.47
N GLN A 557 15.89 -37.23 33.87
CA GLN A 557 15.66 -38.06 32.69
C GLN A 557 16.13 -39.49 32.89
N THR A 558 15.52 -40.42 32.15
CA THR A 558 15.95 -41.82 32.04
C THR A 558 16.26 -42.15 30.59
N ILE A 559 17.45 -42.69 30.32
CA ILE A 559 17.75 -43.40 29.08
C ILE A 559 17.56 -44.89 29.34
N GLY A 560 16.47 -45.46 28.84
CA GLY A 560 16.09 -46.86 29.04
C GLY A 560 16.33 -47.73 27.81
N GLY A 561 16.09 -49.04 27.94
CA GLY A 561 16.18 -50.01 26.85
C GLY A 561 17.45 -50.87 26.89
N ASN A 562 17.84 -51.39 25.73
CA ASN A 562 18.94 -52.36 25.53
C ASN A 562 19.92 -51.92 24.42
N GLY A 563 19.88 -50.64 24.03
CA GLY A 563 20.76 -50.05 23.03
C GLY A 563 22.09 -49.51 23.56
N GLU A 564 22.73 -48.66 22.76
CA GLU A 564 24.04 -48.10 23.10
C GLU A 564 24.20 -46.61 22.76
N ILE A 565 25.09 -45.93 23.49
CA ILE A 565 25.54 -44.57 23.20
C ILE A 565 27.04 -44.64 22.92
N VAL A 566 27.43 -44.18 21.74
CA VAL A 566 28.80 -44.25 21.23
C VAL A 566 29.35 -42.84 21.01
N ALA A 567 30.38 -42.46 21.75
CA ALA A 567 31.12 -41.22 21.49
C ALA A 567 32.33 -41.49 20.61
N VAL A 568 32.34 -40.89 19.42
CA VAL A 568 33.45 -41.03 18.48
C VAL A 568 34.57 -40.07 18.85
N ASN A 569 35.83 -40.54 18.88
CA ASN A 569 36.98 -39.66 19.12
C ASN A 569 37.20 -38.74 17.91
N SER A 570 37.22 -37.43 18.12
CA SER A 570 37.51 -36.45 17.07
C SER A 570 38.97 -36.47 16.62
N GLY A 571 39.90 -36.91 17.48
CA GLY A 571 41.35 -36.77 17.26
C GLY A 571 41.85 -35.32 17.25
N LEU A 572 40.94 -34.35 17.47
CA LEU A 572 41.16 -32.91 17.26
C LEU A 572 40.79 -32.07 18.50
N GLY A 573 40.51 -32.70 19.64
CA GLY A 573 40.18 -32.00 20.89
C GLY A 573 38.72 -31.54 21.02
N TYR A 574 37.88 -31.80 20.02
CA TYR A 574 36.44 -31.54 20.13
C TYR A 574 35.76 -32.58 21.01
N GLN A 575 34.95 -32.08 21.93
CA GLN A 575 34.25 -32.86 22.93
C GLN A 575 32.98 -33.53 22.36
N ARG A 576 32.64 -34.69 22.92
CA ARG A 576 31.36 -35.40 22.74
C ARG A 576 30.73 -35.55 24.11
N LEU A 577 29.65 -34.82 24.37
CA LEU A 577 29.09 -34.74 25.72
C LEU A 577 27.71 -35.35 25.78
N LEU A 578 27.54 -36.22 26.75
CA LEU A 578 26.25 -36.49 27.36
C LEU A 578 26.16 -35.59 28.60
N TYR A 579 25.25 -34.62 28.59
CA TYR A 579 25.20 -33.55 29.59
C TYR A 579 23.81 -33.42 30.20
N LEU A 580 23.74 -33.33 31.53
CA LEU A 580 22.50 -33.12 32.26
C LEU A 580 22.21 -31.63 32.48
N LEU A 581 21.07 -31.15 31.98
CA LEU A 581 20.59 -29.79 32.19
C LEU A 581 19.70 -29.71 33.44
N GLY A 582 19.82 -28.59 34.16
CA GLY A 582 19.01 -28.28 35.36
C GLY A 582 19.71 -28.65 36.67
N ALA A 583 19.70 -27.71 37.62
CA ALA A 583 20.31 -27.92 38.94
C ALA A 583 19.48 -28.91 39.78
N GLY A 584 20.13 -29.94 40.34
CA GLY A 584 19.46 -30.98 41.13
C GLY A 584 18.72 -32.04 40.31
N SER A 585 18.79 -31.98 38.97
CA SER A 585 18.32 -33.03 38.08
C SER A 585 19.12 -34.33 38.27
N THR A 586 18.55 -35.48 37.90
CA THR A 586 19.28 -36.76 37.82
C THR A 586 19.15 -37.39 36.43
N ALA A 587 20.26 -37.97 35.94
CA ALA A 587 20.27 -38.81 34.74
C ALA A 587 20.33 -40.29 35.16
N THR A 588 19.34 -41.08 34.75
CA THR A 588 19.34 -42.53 34.95
C THR A 588 19.69 -43.24 33.66
N ILE A 589 20.80 -43.97 33.65
CA ILE A 589 21.17 -44.86 32.54
C ILE A 589 20.66 -46.26 32.89
N GLY A 590 19.74 -46.79 32.08
CA GLY A 590 19.16 -48.11 32.27
C GLY A 590 20.22 -49.22 32.23
N SER A 591 19.99 -50.30 32.97
CA SER A 591 20.94 -51.41 33.08
C SER A 591 21.24 -52.13 31.76
N GLY A 592 20.37 -51.99 30.76
CA GLY A 592 20.59 -52.52 29.41
C GLY A 592 21.35 -51.57 28.49
N ILE A 593 21.65 -50.34 28.90
CA ILE A 593 22.30 -49.35 28.05
C ILE A 593 23.82 -49.41 28.18
N THR A 594 24.50 -49.54 27.04
CA THR A 594 25.96 -49.45 26.97
C THR A 594 26.39 -48.04 26.59
N VAL A 595 27.22 -47.38 27.41
CA VAL A 595 27.87 -46.11 27.04
C VAL A 595 29.35 -46.36 26.80
N ARG A 596 29.86 -46.05 25.60
CA ARG A 596 31.27 -46.28 25.23
C ARG A 596 31.82 -45.19 24.33
N GLY A 597 33.14 -45.01 24.33
CA GLY A 597 33.81 -44.09 23.42
C GLY A 597 35.15 -43.58 23.95
N ALA A 598 36.01 -43.09 23.06
CA ALA A 598 37.26 -42.42 23.42
C ALA A 598 37.05 -40.90 23.26
N GLY A 599 37.13 -40.14 24.36
CA GLY A 599 36.87 -38.70 24.35
C GLY A 599 35.42 -38.28 24.66
N ALA A 600 34.59 -39.21 25.15
CA ALA A 600 33.31 -38.86 25.75
C ALA A 600 33.53 -38.25 27.14
N THR A 601 32.88 -37.12 27.43
CA THR A 601 32.77 -36.61 28.79
C THR A 601 31.32 -36.71 29.23
N LEU A 602 31.06 -37.45 30.31
CA LEU A 602 29.77 -37.47 30.99
C LEU A 602 29.80 -36.40 32.09
N ILE A 603 28.86 -35.45 32.07
CA ILE A 603 28.77 -34.34 33.04
C ILE A 603 27.38 -34.26 33.65
#